data_AF-A0AAV6NQG2-F1
#
_entry.id   AF-A0AAV6NQG2-F1
#
_cell.length_a   1.000
_cell.length_b   1.000
_cell.length_c   1.000
_cell.angle_alpha   90.00
_cell.angle_beta   90.00
_cell.angle_gamma   90.00
#
_symmetry.space_group_name_H-M   'P 1'
#
loop_
_entity.id
_entity.type
_entity.pdbx_description
1 polymer ?
#
loop_
_entity_poly.entity_id
_entity_poly.type
_entity_poly.pdbx_seq_one_letter_code
_entity_poly.pdbx_strand_id
1 'polypeptide(L)'
;MGKTGTKLPSFCLNRIRPHVRVPIQSKLDSVSVKTGPKKADDCVEGGEVGAKPGLGNGRKIMIVVDSTIEAEGALQWALSHTVQNQDKIVLLHVIKPSRKGEGLSKETSPRAYELVHSMRNLCQLKRPEVEVEVAVVEGGKEKGSVIVEEARKQEASLLVLGQKKRSTTWRLLMVWAGHRWGGGGGGGGGGAVEYCIQNASCMAIAVRRKSKKLGGYLITTKRQKDFWLLA
;
A
#
# COMPACT_ATOMS: atom_id res chain seq x y z
N MET A 1 -42.67 -51.20 -10.62
CA MET A 1 -41.88 -50.98 -9.40
C MET A 1 -41.33 -49.56 -9.39
N GLY A 2 -41.48 -48.85 -8.28
CA GLY A 2 -41.33 -47.40 -8.15
C GLY A 2 -39.89 -46.89 -8.02
N LYS A 3 -39.73 -45.61 -8.36
CA LYS A 3 -38.50 -44.81 -8.28
C LYS A 3 -38.20 -44.43 -6.82
N THR A 4 -36.97 -44.68 -6.35
CA THR A 4 -36.49 -44.24 -5.04
C THR A 4 -35.76 -42.91 -5.16
N GLY A 5 -36.42 -41.83 -4.76
CA GLY A 5 -35.78 -40.54 -4.51
C GLY A 5 -35.17 -40.51 -3.10
N THR A 6 -33.89 -40.15 -3.00
CA THR A 6 -33.23 -39.89 -1.72
C THR A 6 -33.49 -38.44 -1.30
N LYS A 7 -34.16 -38.26 -0.17
CA LYS A 7 -34.42 -36.96 0.46
C LYS A 7 -33.11 -36.39 1.02
N LEU A 8 -32.76 -35.16 0.66
CA LEU A 8 -31.72 -34.39 1.34
C LEU A 8 -32.30 -33.76 2.62
N PRO A 9 -31.56 -33.73 3.75
CA PRO A 9 -31.96 -32.98 4.91
C PRO A 9 -31.76 -31.48 4.67
N SER A 10 -32.81 -30.72 4.98
CA SER A 10 -32.84 -29.26 4.96
C SER A 10 -31.80 -28.66 5.89
N PHE A 11 -30.83 -27.93 5.35
CA PHE A 11 -29.95 -27.08 6.16
C PHE A 11 -30.67 -25.77 6.44
N CYS A 12 -31.13 -25.61 7.68
CA CYS A 12 -31.71 -24.37 8.18
C CYS A 12 -30.63 -23.29 8.27
N LEU A 13 -30.74 -22.25 7.43
CA LEU A 13 -29.94 -21.04 7.55
C LEU A 13 -30.48 -20.20 8.71
N ASN A 14 -29.75 -20.17 9.83
CA ASN A 14 -30.01 -19.19 10.89
C ASN A 14 -29.63 -17.79 10.38
N ARG A 15 -30.66 -17.04 9.98
CA ARG A 15 -30.60 -15.64 9.61
C ARG A 15 -30.38 -14.79 10.86
N ILE A 16 -29.12 -14.44 11.14
CA ILE A 16 -28.78 -13.46 12.18
C ILE A 16 -29.31 -12.10 11.74
N ARG A 17 -30.27 -11.54 12.50
CA ARG A 17 -30.79 -10.18 12.35
C ARG A 17 -29.96 -9.24 13.23
N PRO A 18 -29.36 -8.16 12.72
CA PRO A 18 -28.81 -7.13 13.58
C PRO A 18 -29.94 -6.26 14.14
N HIS A 19 -30.14 -6.32 15.46
CA HIS A 19 -30.93 -5.34 16.19
C HIS A 19 -30.05 -4.13 16.50
N VAL A 20 -30.16 -3.05 15.73
CA VAL A 20 -29.71 -1.73 16.15
C VAL A 20 -30.87 -0.76 15.92
N ARG A 21 -31.44 -0.27 17.04
CA ARG A 21 -32.42 0.81 17.07
C ARG A 21 -31.68 2.14 16.91
N VAL A 22 -32.09 2.94 15.94
CA VAL A 22 -31.81 4.38 15.87
C VAL A 22 -32.95 5.12 16.59
N PRO A 23 -32.67 6.09 17.48
CA PRO A 23 -33.68 7.03 17.91
C PRO A 23 -33.81 8.13 16.86
N ILE A 24 -34.94 8.16 16.17
CA ILE A 24 -35.47 9.34 15.50
C ILE A 24 -36.24 10.12 16.56
N GLN A 25 -35.86 11.37 16.83
CA GLN A 25 -36.75 12.34 17.44
C GLN A 25 -36.73 13.66 16.66
N SER A 26 -37.94 14.00 16.25
CA SER A 26 -38.42 15.12 15.45
C SER A 26 -38.43 16.45 16.20
N LYS A 27 -38.12 17.56 15.51
CA LYS A 27 -39.07 18.67 15.31
C LYS A 27 -38.49 19.74 14.39
N LEU A 28 -39.30 20.13 13.41
CA LEU A 28 -39.17 21.34 12.61
C LEU A 28 -39.91 22.44 13.38
N ASP A 29 -39.29 23.60 13.60
CA ASP A 29 -39.99 24.86 13.82
C ASP A 29 -39.13 26.01 13.24
N SER A 30 -39.75 26.73 12.33
CA SER A 30 -39.28 27.89 11.58
C SER A 30 -39.45 29.20 12.36
N VAL A 31 -38.56 30.18 12.18
CA VAL A 31 -38.74 31.66 12.21
C VAL A 31 -37.32 32.27 12.16
N SER A 32 -36.83 32.85 11.06
CA SER A 32 -37.13 34.12 10.36
C SER A 32 -36.37 35.35 10.91
N VAL A 33 -35.68 36.04 10.00
CA VAL A 33 -35.45 37.51 9.91
C VAL A 33 -34.06 38.13 10.27
N LYS A 34 -33.49 38.79 9.23
CA LYS A 34 -32.67 40.04 9.13
C LYS A 34 -31.13 40.06 9.26
N THR A 35 -30.48 40.19 8.09
CA THR A 35 -29.71 41.34 7.56
C THR A 35 -28.88 42.27 8.49
N GLY A 36 -27.56 42.36 8.22
CA GLY A 36 -26.77 43.62 8.21
C GLY A 36 -25.77 43.91 9.37
N PRO A 37 -24.80 44.85 9.21
CA PRO A 37 -23.35 44.56 9.34
C PRO A 37 -22.49 45.47 10.30
N LYS A 38 -21.15 45.16 10.41
CA LYS A 38 -19.98 45.95 10.95
C LYS A 38 -19.84 45.97 12.50
N LYS A 39 -18.68 46.07 13.20
CA LYS A 39 -17.26 46.51 13.03
C LYS A 39 -16.47 45.99 14.29
N ALA A 40 -15.23 45.49 14.19
CA ALA A 40 -13.93 46.06 14.63
C ALA A 40 -13.62 46.19 16.16
N ASP A 41 -12.33 46.00 16.50
CA ASP A 41 -11.56 46.24 17.75
C ASP A 41 -11.42 44.99 18.68
N ASP A 42 -10.27 44.55 19.22
CA ASP A 42 -8.92 45.09 19.41
C ASP A 42 -7.88 43.94 19.68
N CYS A 43 -6.58 44.26 19.64
CA CYS A 43 -5.40 43.37 19.59
C CYS A 43 -4.64 43.16 20.94
N VAL A 44 -3.63 42.26 20.89
CA VAL A 44 -2.35 42.21 21.70
C VAL A 44 -2.43 41.43 23.04
N GLU A 45 -1.56 40.51 23.49
CA GLU A 45 -0.23 39.92 23.16
C GLU A 45 -0.21 38.50 23.78
N GLY A 46 0.69 37.54 23.58
CA GLY A 46 2.03 37.45 23.00
C GLY A 46 2.59 36.07 23.42
N GLY A 47 3.42 35.44 22.58
CA GLY A 47 4.00 34.13 22.90
C GLY A 47 4.55 33.42 21.68
N GLU A 48 5.55 34.02 21.03
CA GLU A 48 6.37 33.36 20.03
C GLU A 48 7.16 32.20 20.65
N VAL A 49 6.91 30.97 20.16
CA VAL A 49 7.97 29.97 20.04
C VAL A 49 7.94 29.51 18.60
N GLY A 50 8.88 30.07 17.82
CA GLY A 50 8.97 29.90 16.39
C GLY A 50 9.18 28.43 15.99
N ALA A 51 8.19 27.87 15.32
CA ALA A 51 8.42 26.89 14.29
C ALA A 51 8.31 27.62 12.95
N LYS A 52 9.45 27.94 12.34
CA LYS A 52 9.49 28.33 10.92
C LYS A 52 8.65 27.30 10.15
N PRO A 53 7.60 27.69 9.39
CA PRO A 53 7.10 26.82 8.36
C PRO A 53 8.22 26.76 7.32
N GLY A 54 8.97 25.66 7.34
CA GLY A 54 10.00 25.38 6.35
C GLY A 54 9.36 25.44 4.97
N LEU A 55 9.59 26.54 4.26
CA LEU A 55 9.28 26.67 2.87
C LEU A 55 10.11 25.62 2.11
N GLY A 56 9.45 24.66 1.46
CA GLY A 56 9.99 24.13 0.20
C GLY A 56 10.34 22.64 0.06
N ASN A 57 10.04 21.76 1.02
CA ASN A 57 10.36 20.33 0.84
C ASN A 57 9.11 19.48 1.10
N GLY A 58 8.37 19.14 0.03
CA GLY A 58 7.26 18.18 0.16
C GLY A 58 7.76 16.78 0.49
N ARG A 59 6.81 15.90 0.83
CA ARG A 59 7.14 14.59 1.40
C ARG A 59 7.79 13.69 0.35
N LYS A 60 8.75 12.88 0.78
CA LYS A 60 9.38 11.88 -0.08
C LYS A 60 8.61 10.55 0.02
N ILE A 61 8.13 10.06 -1.12
CA ILE A 61 7.39 8.81 -1.27
C ILE A 61 8.27 7.82 -2.02
N MET A 62 8.65 6.72 -1.37
CA MET A 62 9.45 5.67 -2.00
C MET A 62 8.55 4.52 -2.43
N ILE A 63 8.69 4.08 -3.68
CA ILE A 63 7.87 3.03 -4.28
C ILE A 63 8.79 1.92 -4.78
N VAL A 64 8.59 0.70 -4.30
CA VAL A 64 9.37 -0.45 -4.75
C VAL A 64 8.83 -0.98 -6.08
N VAL A 65 9.69 -0.99 -7.09
CA VAL A 65 9.36 -1.41 -8.45
C VAL A 65 10.12 -2.69 -8.83
N ASP A 66 9.40 -3.61 -9.46
CA ASP A 66 9.89 -4.89 -9.97
C ASP A 66 9.11 -5.22 -11.27
N SER A 67 9.52 -6.21 -12.05
CA SER A 67 8.83 -6.65 -13.28
C SER A 67 7.48 -7.33 -13.05
N THR A 68 6.95 -7.26 -11.83
CA THR A 68 5.70 -7.90 -11.42
C THR A 68 4.52 -6.95 -11.56
N ILE A 69 3.37 -7.51 -11.96
CA ILE A 69 2.10 -6.77 -12.09
C ILE A 69 1.68 -6.13 -10.75
N GLU A 70 2.02 -6.76 -9.62
CA GLU A 70 1.70 -6.21 -8.30
C GLU A 70 2.48 -4.94 -7.97
N ALA A 71 3.73 -4.83 -8.43
CA ALA A 71 4.53 -3.62 -8.27
C ALA A 71 4.00 -2.48 -9.15
N GLU A 72 3.67 -2.78 -10.42
CA GLU A 72 3.05 -1.82 -11.33
C GLU A 72 1.69 -1.33 -10.78
N GLY A 73 0.86 -2.23 -10.27
CA GLY A 73 -0.42 -1.87 -9.66
C GLY A 73 -0.26 -1.00 -8.41
N ALA A 74 0.78 -1.25 -7.60
CA ALA A 74 1.09 -0.42 -6.45
C ALA A 74 1.55 0.99 -6.87
N LEU A 75 2.38 1.08 -7.93
CA LEU A 75 2.79 2.36 -8.51
C LEU A 75 1.59 3.16 -9.03
N GLN A 76 0.71 2.52 -9.81
CA GLN A 76 -0.49 3.16 -10.34
C GLN A 76 -1.41 3.64 -9.21
N TRP A 77 -1.61 2.83 -8.17
CA TRP A 77 -2.38 3.23 -7.00
C TRP A 77 -1.76 4.45 -6.32
N ALA A 78 -0.44 4.44 -6.11
CA ALA A 78 0.27 5.52 -5.44
C ALA A 78 0.11 6.85 -6.19
N LEU A 79 0.30 6.84 -7.52
CA LEU A 79 0.16 8.02 -8.37
C LEU A 79 -1.27 8.59 -8.38
N SER A 80 -2.29 7.73 -8.27
CA SER A 80 -3.68 8.17 -8.29
C SER A 80 -4.20 8.63 -6.92
N HIS A 81 -3.76 8.01 -5.81
CA HIS A 81 -4.40 8.20 -4.50
C HIS A 81 -3.49 8.82 -3.44
N THR A 82 -2.17 8.72 -3.61
CA THR A 82 -1.24 9.17 -2.56
C THR A 82 -0.43 10.36 -2.99
N VAL A 83 0.05 10.43 -4.22
CA VAL A 83 1.00 11.46 -4.69
C VAL A 83 0.30 12.80 -4.88
N GLN A 84 0.95 13.87 -4.44
CA GLN A 84 0.60 15.28 -4.60
C GLN A 84 1.73 16.02 -5.34
N ASN A 85 1.45 17.23 -5.85
CA ASN A 85 2.36 17.97 -6.72
C ASN A 85 3.65 18.43 -6.04
N GLN A 86 3.61 18.61 -4.72
CA GLN A 86 4.77 18.99 -3.91
C GLN A 86 5.66 17.80 -3.52
N ASP A 87 5.18 16.57 -3.74
CA ASP A 87 5.90 15.38 -3.30
C ASP A 87 7.10 15.08 -4.20
N LYS A 88 8.02 14.26 -3.70
CA LYS A 88 9.07 13.63 -4.50
C LYS A 88 8.89 12.13 -4.51
N ILE A 89 8.96 11.51 -5.67
CA ILE A 89 8.87 10.06 -5.84
C ILE A 89 10.26 9.47 -5.99
N VAL A 90 10.57 8.45 -5.20
CA VAL A 90 11.77 7.62 -5.39
C VAL A 90 11.34 6.24 -5.85
N LEU A 91 11.70 5.86 -7.08
CA LEU A 91 11.51 4.52 -7.61
C LEU A 91 12.68 3.63 -7.19
N LEU A 92 12.42 2.67 -6.29
CA LEU A 92 13.42 1.75 -5.77
C LEU A 92 13.35 0.40 -6.49
N HIS A 93 14.42 0.00 -7.18
CA HIS A 93 14.56 -1.34 -7.75
C HIS A 93 15.64 -2.15 -7.02
N VAL A 94 15.29 -3.36 -6.59
CA VAL A 94 16.21 -4.26 -5.88
C VAL A 94 16.66 -5.38 -6.81
N ILE A 95 17.89 -5.26 -7.32
CA ILE A 95 18.50 -6.26 -8.21
C ILE A 95 18.64 -7.59 -7.46
N LYS A 96 18.24 -8.70 -8.07
CA LYS A 96 18.49 -10.02 -7.48
C LYS A 96 19.96 -10.39 -7.68
N PRO A 97 20.69 -10.82 -6.64
CA PRO A 97 22.04 -11.32 -6.82
C PRO A 97 21.97 -12.58 -7.69
N SER A 98 22.64 -12.56 -8.83
CA SER A 98 22.75 -13.70 -9.74
C SER A 98 23.70 -14.74 -9.13
N ARG A 99 23.37 -16.03 -9.23
CA ARG A 99 24.21 -17.15 -8.73
C ARG A 99 25.41 -17.48 -9.64
N LYS A 100 25.66 -16.72 -10.72
CA LYS A 100 26.83 -16.96 -11.57
C LYS A 100 28.08 -16.42 -10.88
N GLY A 101 28.97 -17.35 -10.50
CA GLY A 101 30.28 -17.05 -9.92
C GLY A 101 31.16 -16.25 -10.87
N GLU A 102 32.09 -15.52 -10.25
CA GLU A 102 33.28 -14.86 -10.79
C GLU A 102 33.21 -14.32 -12.22
N GLY A 103 33.16 -12.98 -12.33
CA GLY A 103 33.43 -12.29 -13.58
C GLY A 103 32.78 -10.92 -13.67
N LEU A 104 33.47 -9.91 -13.14
CA LEU A 104 33.57 -8.54 -13.66
C LEU A 104 32.34 -7.96 -14.40
N SER A 105 31.54 -7.15 -13.71
CA SER A 105 31.39 -5.70 -13.98
C SER A 105 30.21 -5.14 -13.18
N LYS A 106 30.34 -3.89 -12.72
CA LYS A 106 29.26 -3.05 -12.19
C LYS A 106 28.28 -2.67 -13.31
N GLU A 107 27.76 -3.65 -14.04
CA GLU A 107 26.82 -3.44 -15.11
C GLU A 107 25.47 -3.89 -14.62
N THR A 108 24.79 -2.96 -13.94
CA THR A 108 23.35 -3.03 -13.71
C THR A 108 22.71 -3.57 -14.98
N SER A 109 22.11 -4.77 -14.90
CA SER A 109 21.63 -5.47 -16.10
C SER A 109 20.76 -4.52 -16.94
N PRO A 110 20.91 -4.44 -18.27
CA PRO A 110 20.15 -3.50 -19.12
C PRO A 110 18.62 -3.59 -18.87
N ARG A 111 18.13 -4.79 -18.54
CA ARG A 111 16.73 -5.07 -18.17
C ARG A 111 16.24 -4.31 -16.93
N ALA A 112 17.11 -4.10 -15.95
CA ALA A 112 16.76 -3.35 -14.74
C ALA A 112 16.60 -1.85 -15.07
N TYR A 113 17.48 -1.32 -15.92
CA TYR A 113 17.37 0.06 -16.38
C TYR A 113 16.12 0.27 -17.24
N GLU A 114 15.85 -0.62 -18.20
CA GLU A 114 14.62 -0.59 -19.02
C GLU A 114 13.35 -0.60 -18.17
N LEU A 115 13.28 -1.49 -17.18
CA LEU A 115 12.15 -1.58 -16.26
C LEU A 115 11.95 -0.26 -15.51
N VAL A 116 12.99 0.25 -14.86
CA VAL A 116 12.84 1.45 -14.04
C VAL A 116 12.56 2.68 -14.91
N HIS A 117 13.17 2.76 -16.09
CA HIS A 117 12.89 3.80 -17.07
C HIS A 117 11.41 3.77 -17.51
N SER A 118 10.85 2.58 -17.78
CA SER A 118 9.43 2.44 -18.13
C SER A 118 8.50 2.94 -17.01
N MET A 119 8.84 2.64 -15.76
CA MET A 119 8.07 3.06 -14.59
C MET A 119 8.21 4.56 -14.33
N ARG A 120 9.41 5.12 -14.57
CA ARG A 120 9.67 6.56 -14.51
C ARG A 120 8.82 7.31 -15.54
N ASN A 121 8.77 6.84 -16.77
CA ASN A 121 7.93 7.40 -17.83
C ASN A 121 6.46 7.38 -17.42
N LEU A 122 5.99 6.31 -16.80
CA LEU A 122 4.62 6.22 -16.29
C LEU A 122 4.33 7.27 -15.21
N CYS A 123 5.29 7.55 -14.32
CA CYS A 123 5.17 8.61 -13.32
C CYS A 123 5.06 9.98 -13.99
N GLN A 124 5.97 10.29 -14.91
CA GLN A 124 5.99 11.57 -15.63
C GLN A 124 4.74 11.79 -16.48
N LEU A 125 4.21 10.73 -17.10
CA LEU A 125 2.99 10.80 -17.90
C LEU A 125 1.76 11.12 -17.03
N LYS A 126 1.68 10.54 -15.82
CA LYS A 126 0.53 10.74 -14.93
C LYS A 126 0.64 11.99 -14.06
N ARG A 127 1.86 12.40 -13.71
CA ARG A 127 2.19 13.49 -12.79
C ARG A 127 3.46 14.19 -13.27
N PRO A 128 3.38 15.03 -14.32
CA PRO A 128 4.54 15.75 -14.84
C PRO A 128 5.10 16.80 -13.85
N GLU A 129 4.30 17.25 -12.89
CA GLU A 129 4.68 18.25 -11.89
C GLU A 129 5.55 17.68 -10.77
N VAL A 130 5.64 16.35 -10.65
CA VAL A 130 6.27 15.65 -9.54
C VAL A 130 7.69 15.21 -9.91
N GLU A 131 8.65 15.49 -9.04
CA GLU A 131 10.03 15.04 -9.21
C GLU A 131 10.14 13.52 -9.02
N VAL A 132 10.77 12.83 -9.99
CA VAL A 132 10.94 11.37 -9.96
C VAL A 132 12.42 11.02 -10.00
N GLU A 133 12.89 10.49 -8.88
CA GLU A 133 14.22 9.94 -8.67
C GLU A 133 14.22 8.41 -8.83
N VAL A 134 15.36 7.86 -9.22
CA VAL A 134 15.56 6.42 -9.40
C VAL A 134 16.67 5.95 -8.48
N ALA A 135 16.38 4.97 -7.63
CA ALA A 135 17.35 4.29 -6.78
C ALA A 135 17.41 2.82 -7.18
N VAL A 136 18.60 2.34 -7.55
CA VAL A 136 18.83 0.93 -7.85
C VAL A 136 19.81 0.39 -6.83
N VAL A 137 19.40 -0.65 -6.11
CA VAL A 137 20.20 -1.26 -5.05
C VAL A 137 20.39 -2.74 -5.31
N GLU A 138 21.56 -3.24 -4.94
CA GLU A 138 21.84 -4.67 -4.98
C GLU A 138 21.11 -5.38 -3.84
N GLY A 139 20.37 -6.42 -4.19
CA GLY A 139 19.67 -7.26 -3.23
C GLY A 139 20.65 -8.15 -2.48
N GLY A 140 20.60 -8.11 -1.15
CA GLY A 140 21.26 -9.09 -0.29
C GLY A 140 20.45 -10.39 -0.15
N LYS A 141 20.87 -11.23 0.80
CA LYS A 141 20.16 -12.47 1.19
C LYS A 141 18.68 -12.20 1.53
N GLU A 142 18.39 -11.04 2.11
CA GLU A 142 17.06 -10.62 2.52
C GLU A 142 16.68 -9.30 1.83
N LYS A 143 15.74 -9.35 0.88
CA LYS A 143 15.27 -8.16 0.17
C LYS A 143 14.62 -7.12 1.09
N GLY A 144 13.93 -7.57 2.15
CA GLY A 144 13.17 -6.70 3.04
C GLY A 144 14.05 -5.75 3.83
N SER A 145 15.18 -6.24 4.36
CA SER A 145 16.13 -5.40 5.11
C SER A 145 16.74 -4.32 4.22
N VAL A 146 17.19 -4.68 3.01
CA VAL A 146 17.73 -3.71 2.04
C VAL A 146 16.73 -2.59 1.73
N ILE A 147 15.44 -2.93 1.54
CA ILE A 147 14.40 -1.93 1.25
C ILE A 147 14.18 -1.00 2.45
N VAL A 148 14.11 -1.54 3.67
CA VAL A 148 13.93 -0.75 4.89
C VAL A 148 15.11 0.18 5.13
N GLU A 149 16.33 -0.33 4.92
CA GLU A 149 17.56 0.45 5.02
C GLU A 149 17.60 1.59 4.01
N GLU A 150 17.21 1.32 2.77
CA GLU A 150 17.17 2.35 1.74
C GLU A 150 16.07 3.38 2.00
N ALA A 151 14.91 2.96 2.52
CA ALA A 151 13.84 3.87 2.93
C ALA A 151 14.32 4.86 4.00
N ARG A 152 15.12 4.36 4.95
CA ARG A 152 15.71 5.16 6.02
C ARG A 152 16.74 6.15 5.47
N LYS A 153 17.66 5.71 4.60
CA LYS A 153 18.68 6.58 3.99
C LYS A 153 18.06 7.70 3.16
N GLN A 154 16.99 7.39 2.44
CA GLN A 154 16.28 8.36 1.63
C GLN A 154 15.41 9.28 2.49
N GLU A 155 15.21 9.02 3.78
CA GLU A 155 14.26 9.73 4.64
C GLU A 155 12.84 9.69 4.05
N ALA A 156 12.45 8.53 3.52
CA ALA A 156 11.13 8.34 2.96
C ALA A 156 10.06 8.46 4.05
N SER A 157 9.08 9.33 3.82
CA SER A 157 7.91 9.49 4.71
C SER A 157 6.88 8.37 4.54
N LEU A 158 6.79 7.82 3.32
CA LEU A 158 5.84 6.80 2.91
C LEU A 158 6.57 5.78 2.02
N LEU A 159 6.44 4.50 2.36
CA LEU A 159 6.96 3.36 1.60
C LEU A 159 5.79 2.57 1.00
N VAL A 160 5.75 2.46 -0.33
CA VAL A 160 4.72 1.71 -1.06
C VAL A 160 5.29 0.44 -1.68
N LEU A 161 4.60 -0.68 -1.45
CA LEU A 161 5.04 -2.04 -1.82
C LEU A 161 3.96 -2.79 -2.59
N GLY A 162 4.33 -3.48 -3.67
CA GLY A 162 3.44 -4.42 -4.35
C GLY A 162 3.26 -5.72 -3.55
N GLN A 163 2.03 -6.01 -3.12
CA GLN A 163 1.71 -7.23 -2.38
C GLN A 163 1.28 -8.36 -3.32
N LYS A 164 2.12 -9.40 -3.43
CA LYS A 164 1.81 -10.58 -4.23
C LYS A 164 0.63 -11.38 -3.66
N LYS A 165 -0.33 -11.73 -4.52
CA LYS A 165 -1.41 -12.65 -4.15
C LYS A 165 -0.84 -14.07 -4.04
N ARG A 166 -0.64 -14.59 -2.83
CA ARG A 166 -0.42 -16.03 -2.64
C ARG A 166 -1.75 -16.75 -2.85
N SER A 167 -1.82 -17.64 -3.85
CA SER A 167 -3.03 -18.43 -4.06
C SER A 167 -3.25 -19.34 -2.85
N THR A 168 -4.51 -19.43 -2.42
CA THR A 168 -4.92 -20.38 -1.38
C THR A 168 -4.65 -21.81 -1.82
N THR A 169 -4.75 -22.10 -3.13
CA THR A 169 -4.39 -23.39 -3.72
C THR A 169 -2.91 -23.72 -3.58
N TRP A 170 -1.99 -22.76 -3.78
CA TRP A 170 -0.56 -23.00 -3.55
C TRP A 170 -0.26 -23.21 -2.06
N ARG A 171 -0.95 -22.47 -1.19
CA ARG A 171 -0.86 -22.67 0.27
C ARG A 171 -1.30 -24.08 0.64
N LEU A 172 -2.42 -24.56 0.10
CA LEU A 172 -2.90 -25.92 0.33
C LEU A 172 -1.96 -26.96 -0.28
N LEU A 173 -1.52 -26.78 -1.52
CA LEU A 173 -0.62 -27.71 -2.20
C LEU A 173 0.70 -27.89 -1.44
N MET A 174 1.26 -26.83 -0.84
CA MET A 174 2.44 -26.93 0.03
C MET A 174 2.17 -27.69 1.33
N VAL A 175 0.96 -27.58 1.90
CA VAL A 175 0.53 -28.38 3.06
C VAL A 175 0.41 -29.86 2.70
N TRP A 176 -0.11 -30.17 1.51
CA TRP A 176 -0.21 -31.55 1.00
C TRP A 176 1.13 -32.15 0.59
N ALA A 177 2.07 -31.34 0.07
CA ALA A 177 3.38 -31.78 -0.41
C ALA A 177 4.39 -32.14 0.71
N GLY A 178 3.92 -32.39 1.94
CA GLY A 178 4.74 -32.93 3.04
C GLY A 178 5.90 -32.06 3.52
N HIS A 179 6.03 -30.83 2.99
CA HIS A 179 6.96 -29.84 3.49
C HIS A 179 6.43 -29.34 4.84
N ARG A 180 6.69 -30.13 5.89
CA ARG A 180 6.36 -29.75 7.26
C ARG A 180 7.13 -28.48 7.58
N TRP A 181 6.41 -27.37 7.67
CA TRP A 181 6.86 -26.22 8.42
C TRP A 181 7.12 -26.70 9.86
N GLY A 182 8.39 -26.78 10.25
CA GLY A 182 8.73 -26.85 11.66
C GLY A 182 8.19 -25.60 12.36
N GLY A 183 7.11 -25.78 13.14
CA GLY A 183 6.61 -24.82 14.12
C GLY A 183 5.65 -23.74 13.60
N GLY A 184 4.38 -23.82 14.05
CA GLY A 184 3.50 -22.65 14.20
C GLY A 184 2.53 -22.39 13.03
N GLY A 185 1.23 -22.41 13.34
CA GLY A 185 0.19 -21.97 12.43
C GLY A 185 0.38 -20.51 11.98
N GLY A 186 0.24 -20.28 10.67
CA GLY A 186 0.10 -18.93 10.10
C GLY A 186 1.39 -18.13 9.91
N GLY A 187 1.98 -18.17 8.72
CA GLY A 187 2.79 -17.05 8.21
C GLY A 187 4.30 -17.05 8.51
N GLY A 188 4.96 -18.20 8.64
CA GLY A 188 6.41 -18.29 8.91
C GLY A 188 7.33 -18.20 7.68
N GLY A 189 7.15 -17.17 6.85
CA GLY A 189 8.01 -16.88 5.71
C GLY A 189 7.67 -15.48 5.23
N GLY A 190 7.85 -14.52 6.15
CA GLY A 190 7.55 -13.11 5.97
C GLY A 190 8.21 -12.64 4.69
N GLY A 191 7.41 -12.51 3.63
CA GLY A 191 7.93 -11.96 2.38
C GLY A 191 8.51 -10.58 2.66
N ALA A 192 9.42 -10.12 1.81
CA ALA A 192 10.06 -8.81 1.94
C ALA A 192 9.05 -7.70 2.29
N VAL A 193 7.86 -7.76 1.71
CA VAL A 193 6.74 -6.84 1.98
C VAL A 193 6.28 -6.83 3.45
N GLU A 194 6.06 -7.99 4.07
CA GLU A 194 5.63 -8.07 5.48
C GLU A 194 6.75 -7.59 6.40
N TYR A 195 8.00 -7.96 6.09
CA TYR A 195 9.16 -7.47 6.81
C TYR A 195 9.23 -5.93 6.77
N CYS A 196 9.05 -5.33 5.59
CA CYS A 196 9.05 -3.87 5.46
C CYS A 196 7.91 -3.22 6.26
N ILE A 197 6.70 -3.78 6.23
CA ILE A 197 5.57 -3.23 7.00
C ILE A 197 5.87 -3.21 8.51
N GLN A 198 6.56 -4.23 9.02
CA GLN A 198 6.84 -4.37 10.44
C GLN A 198 8.02 -3.51 10.89
N ASN A 199 9.08 -3.46 10.08
CA ASN A 199 10.40 -2.92 10.43
C ASN A 199 10.71 -1.54 9.83
N ALA A 200 9.93 -1.04 8.86
CA ALA A 200 10.13 0.31 8.36
C ALA A 200 9.93 1.35 9.47
N SER A 201 10.81 2.35 9.51
CA SER A 201 10.70 3.52 10.39
C SER A 201 9.57 4.46 9.96
N CYS A 202 9.21 4.44 8.68
CA CYS A 202 8.17 5.27 8.08
C CYS A 202 6.84 4.52 7.87
N MET A 203 5.82 5.23 7.39
CA MET A 203 4.55 4.60 7.06
C MET A 203 4.75 3.65 5.88
N ALA A 204 4.58 2.35 6.10
CA ALA A 204 4.70 1.33 5.06
C ALA A 204 3.33 0.76 4.67
N ILE A 205 3.06 0.76 3.38
CA ILE A 205 1.79 0.37 2.78
C ILE A 205 2.03 -0.68 1.71
N ALA A 206 1.43 -1.84 1.86
CA ALA A 206 1.41 -2.88 0.85
C ALA A 206 0.07 -2.87 0.10
N VAL A 207 0.15 -2.85 -1.23
CA VAL A 207 -0.99 -2.62 -2.11
C VAL A 207 -1.15 -3.82 -3.02
N ARG A 208 -2.38 -4.32 -3.14
CA ARG A 208 -2.75 -5.35 -4.12
C ARG A 208 -4.07 -5.02 -4.79
N ARG A 209 -4.21 -5.43 -6.05
CA ARG A 209 -5.49 -5.33 -6.76
C ARG A 209 -6.50 -6.34 -6.19
N LYS A 210 -7.71 -5.90 -5.85
CA LYS A 210 -8.74 -6.78 -5.25
C LYS A 210 -9.25 -7.79 -6.26
N SER A 211 -9.72 -7.29 -7.40
CA SER A 211 -10.33 -8.10 -8.46
C SER A 211 -9.86 -7.63 -9.82
N LYS A 212 -9.83 -8.56 -10.79
CA LYS A 212 -9.61 -8.17 -12.18
C LYS A 212 -10.84 -7.49 -12.78
N LYS A 213 -12.05 -7.84 -12.31
CA LYS A 213 -13.34 -7.42 -12.88
C LYS A 213 -13.99 -6.24 -12.15
N LEU A 214 -13.84 -6.18 -10.82
CA LEU A 214 -14.58 -5.23 -9.97
C LEU A 214 -13.75 -4.02 -9.54
N GLY A 215 -12.56 -3.84 -10.10
CA GLY A 215 -11.64 -2.77 -9.72
C GLY A 215 -11.21 -2.79 -8.25
N GLY A 216 -10.61 -1.68 -7.82
CA GLY A 216 -10.23 -1.43 -6.43
C GLY A 216 -8.94 -2.08 -5.93
N TYR A 217 -8.46 -1.56 -4.81
CA TYR A 217 -7.20 -1.94 -4.18
C TYR A 217 -7.41 -2.35 -2.74
N LEU A 218 -6.77 -3.44 -2.34
CA LEU A 218 -6.64 -3.86 -0.95
C LEU A 218 -5.30 -3.35 -0.43
N ILE A 219 -5.35 -2.83 0.78
CA ILE A 219 -4.21 -2.22 1.43
C ILE A 219 -3.93 -2.92 2.74
N THR A 220 -2.65 -3.18 2.98
CA THR A 220 -2.14 -3.69 4.24
C THR A 220 -1.13 -2.70 4.80
N THR A 221 -1.31 -2.34 6.06
CA THR A 221 -0.39 -1.54 6.87
C THR A 221 -0.06 -2.29 8.15
N LYS A 222 0.82 -1.70 8.97
CA LYS A 222 1.18 -2.28 10.28
C LYS A 222 -0.02 -2.46 11.21
N ARG A 223 -1.02 -1.58 11.11
CA ARG A 223 -2.18 -1.56 12.01
C ARG A 223 -3.41 -2.27 11.45
N GLN A 224 -3.57 -2.27 10.14
CA GLN A 224 -4.76 -2.82 9.47
C GLN A 224 -4.35 -3.68 8.28
N LYS A 225 -4.96 -4.85 8.16
CA LYS A 225 -4.69 -5.79 7.08
C LYS A 225 -5.87 -5.84 6.12
N ASP A 226 -5.56 -5.87 4.82
CA ASP A 226 -6.51 -6.10 3.73
C ASP A 226 -7.77 -5.20 3.75
N PHE A 227 -7.63 -3.94 4.15
CA PHE A 227 -8.76 -3.01 4.04
C PHE A 227 -8.92 -2.56 2.59
N TRP A 228 -10.18 -2.45 2.16
CA TRP A 228 -10.52 -2.15 0.78
C TRP A 228 -10.76 -0.65 0.63
N LEU A 229 -9.96 0.00 -0.22
CA LEU A 229 -10.31 1.34 -0.70
C LEU A 229 -11.18 1.18 -1.95
N LEU A 230 -12.37 1.79 -1.89
CA LEU A 230 -13.20 2.01 -3.07
C LEU A 230 -12.42 2.93 -4.02
N ALA A 231 -12.36 2.53 -5.29
CA ALA A 231 -11.72 3.29 -6.35
C ALA A 231 -12.60 4.46 -6.79
#